data_AF-A0A2K3JDT5-F1
#
_entry.id   AF-A0A2K3JDT5-F1
#
_cell.length_a   1.000
_cell.length_b   1.000
_cell.length_c   1.000
_cell.angle_alpha   90.00
_cell.angle_beta   90.00
_cell.angle_gamma   90.00
#
_symmetry.space_group_name_H-M   'P 1'
#
loop_
_entity.id
_entity.type
_entity.pdbx_description
1 polymer ?
#
loop_
_entity_poly.entity_id
_entity_poly.type
_entity_poly.pdbx_seq_one_letter_code
_entity_poly.pdbx_strand_id
1 'polypeptide(L)' 'MINKNIRKIIHYGLLIIIILYIITGFGITSYRIIEQLTFGLLLKPTASLIHFYLIYPLVVFLYLHIVITFNKN' A
#
# COMPACT_ATOMS: atom_id res chain seq x y z
N MET A 1 -20.02 -17.97 -4.74
CA MET A 1 -18.75 -18.23 -5.45
C MET A 1 -18.11 -16.90 -5.83
N ILE A 2 -16.97 -16.53 -5.26
CA ILE A 2 -16.35 -15.21 -5.49
C ILE A 2 -15.72 -15.17 -6.89
N ASN A 3 -15.98 -14.11 -7.65
CA ASN A 3 -15.48 -13.94 -9.02
C ASN A 3 -13.93 -13.96 -9.04
N LYS A 4 -13.34 -14.73 -9.98
CA LYS A 4 -11.89 -14.83 -10.16
C LYS A 4 -11.23 -13.47 -10.40
N ASN A 5 -11.93 -12.54 -11.06
CA ASN A 5 -11.42 -11.19 -11.34
C ASN A 5 -11.36 -10.33 -10.07
N ILE A 6 -12.39 -10.39 -9.21
CA ILE A 6 -12.42 -9.68 -7.92
C ILE A 6 -11.24 -10.13 -7.04
N ARG A 7 -10.98 -11.44 -7.00
CA ARG A 7 -9.84 -11.98 -6.25
C ARG A 7 -8.52 -11.42 -6.77
N LYS A 8 -8.30 -11.39 -8.10
CA LYS A 8 -7.08 -10.80 -8.68
C LYS A 8 -6.90 -9.33 -8.31
N ILE A 9 -7.97 -8.54 -8.40
CA ILE A 9 -7.95 -7.11 -8.03
C ILE A 9 -7.53 -6.94 -6.57
N ILE A 10 -8.04 -7.76 -5.66
CA ILE A 10 -7.72 -7.66 -4.23
C ILE A 10 -6.27 -8.06 -3.95
N HIS A 11 -5.75 -9.11 -4.58
CA HIS A 11 -4.34 -9.49 -4.42
C HIS A 11 -3.38 -8.44 -4.98
N TYR A 12 -3.57 -8.00 -6.23
CA TYR A 12 -2.70 -7.01 -6.85
C TYR A 12 -2.86 -5.63 -6.21
N GLY A 13 -4.07 -5.25 -5.82
CA GLY A 13 -4.34 -4.01 -5.09
C GLY A 13 -3.63 -4.00 -3.74
N LEU A 14 -3.72 -5.09 -2.96
CA LEU A 14 -3.01 -5.22 -1.69
C LEU A 14 -1.49 -5.12 -1.90
N LEU A 15 -0.95 -5.77 -2.93
CA LEU A 15 0.47 -5.70 -3.27
C LEU A 15 0.92 -4.26 -3.56
N ILE A 16 0.17 -3.53 -4.38
CA ILE A 16 0.46 -2.13 -4.71
C ILE A 16 0.43 -1.25 -3.45
N ILE A 17 -0.59 -1.43 -2.60
CA ILE A 17 -0.73 -0.66 -1.36
C ILE A 17 0.45 -0.92 -0.42
N ILE A 18 0.89 -2.19 -0.27
CA ILE A 18 2.06 -2.54 0.55
C ILE A 18 3.32 -1.86 0.01
N ILE A 19 3.54 -1.91 -1.30
CA ILE A 19 4.71 -1.26 -1.93
C ILE A 19 4.69 0.25 -1.65
N LEU A 20 3.55 0.91 -1.85
CA LEU A 20 3.40 2.34 -1.57
C LEU A 20 3.61 2.67 -0.09
N TYR A 21 3.09 1.83 0.82
CA TYR A 21 3.26 1.99 2.26
C TYR A 21 4.74 1.91 2.67
N ILE A 22 5.49 0.97 2.07
CA ILE A 22 6.94 0.83 2.30
C ILE A 22 7.70 2.03 1.75
N ILE A 23 7.46 2.43 0.49
CA ILE A 23 8.14 3.57 -0.14
C ILE A 23 7.91 4.86 0.65
N THR A 24 6.67 5.10 1.08
CA THR A 24 6.33 6.28 1.88
C THR A 24 6.92 6.21 3.28
N GLY A 25 7.01 5.02 3.89
CA GLY A 25 7.73 4.80 5.14
C GLY A 25 9.22 5.17 5.02
N PHE A 26 9.89 4.75 3.93
CA PHE A 26 11.25 5.18 3.62
C PHE A 26 11.34 6.68 3.33
N GLY A 27 10.33 7.28 2.71
CA GLY A 27 10.23 8.72 2.51
C GLY A 27 10.16 9.52 3.82
N ILE A 28 9.76 8.88 4.93
CA ILE A 28 9.73 9.48 6.27
C ILE A 28 11.07 9.28 6.99
N THR A 29 11.58 8.04 7.03
CA THR A 29 12.77 7.66 7.81
C THR A 29 14.08 8.06 7.12
N SER A 30 14.14 7.90 5.79
CA SER A 30 15.31 8.14 4.94
C SER A 30 15.01 9.22 3.90
N TYR A 31 14.34 10.30 4.32
CA TYR A 31 13.78 11.32 3.41
C TYR A 31 14.80 11.91 2.44
N ARG A 32 16.06 12.15 2.85
CA ARG A 32 17.10 12.72 1.97
C ARG A 32 17.42 11.83 0.76
N ILE A 33 17.40 10.50 0.95
CA ILE A 33 17.69 9.53 -0.11
C ILE A 33 16.47 9.43 -1.04
N ILE A 34 15.29 9.30 -0.47
CA ILE A 34 14.05 9.14 -1.22
C ILE A 34 13.68 10.42 -1.98
N GLU A 35 13.90 11.59 -1.39
CA GLU A 35 13.70 12.87 -2.06
C GLU A 35 14.59 13.00 -3.29
N GLN A 36 15.88 12.60 -3.21
CA GLN A 36 16.77 12.56 -4.37
C GLN A 36 16.32 11.54 -5.42
N LEU A 37 15.98 10.31 -5.01
CA LEU A 37 15.52 9.24 -5.91
C LEU A 37 14.20 9.59 -6.62
N THR A 38 13.36 10.38 -5.97
CA THR A 38 12.08 10.84 -6.53
C THR A 38 12.19 12.21 -7.19
N PHE A 39 13.40 12.75 -7.36
CA PHE A 39 13.63 14.08 -7.94
C PHE A 39 12.83 15.21 -7.26
N GLY A 40 12.61 15.09 -5.95
CA GLY A 40 11.82 16.02 -5.14
C GLY A 40 10.31 15.79 -5.19
N LEU A 41 9.80 14.76 -5.87
CA LEU A 41 8.36 14.46 -5.93
C LEU A 41 7.82 13.96 -4.59
N LEU A 42 8.62 13.22 -3.82
CA LEU A 42 8.21 12.68 -2.52
C LEU A 42 9.00 13.33 -1.37
N LEU A 43 8.57 14.53 -0.98
CA LEU A 43 9.08 15.24 0.20
C LEU A 43 8.61 14.57 1.49
N LYS A 44 9.38 14.71 2.57
CA LYS A 44 9.05 14.15 3.90
C LYS A 44 7.61 14.47 4.37
N PRO A 45 7.09 15.72 4.29
CA PRO A 45 5.74 16.02 4.73
C PRO A 45 4.68 15.28 3.91
N THR A 46 4.87 15.23 2.58
CA THR A 46 4.00 14.52 1.66
C THR A 46 4.04 13.02 1.88
N ALA A 47 5.23 12.45 2.08
CA ALA A 47 5.40 11.04 2.43
C ALA A 47 4.67 10.69 3.75
N SER A 48 4.79 11.54 4.77
CA SER A 48 4.11 11.35 6.05
C SER A 48 2.59 11.38 5.92
N LEU A 49 2.05 12.32 5.14
CA LEU A 49 0.61 12.44 4.92
C LEU A 49 0.08 11.23 4.13
N ILE A 50 0.76 10.85 3.04
CA ILE A 50 0.37 9.69 2.23
C ILE A 50 0.45 8.40 3.06
N HIS A 51 1.53 8.19 3.82
CA HIS A 51 1.70 7.02 4.67
C HIS A 51 0.61 6.90 5.74
N PHE A 52 0.26 8.03 6.37
CA PHE A 52 -0.81 8.07 7.36
C PHE A 52 -2.15 7.66 6.75
N TYR A 53 -2.51 8.14 5.56
CA TYR A 53 -3.77 7.77 4.92
C TYR A 53 -3.75 6.40 4.25
N LEU A 54 -2.58 5.86 3.85
CA LEU A 54 -2.45 4.53 3.27
C LEU A 54 -2.84 3.39 4.23
N ILE A 55 -2.88 3.65 5.54
CA ILE A 55 -3.29 2.63 6.52
C ILE A 55 -4.74 2.18 6.30
N TYR A 56 -5.64 3.09 5.96
CA TYR A 56 -7.06 2.78 5.74
C TYR A 56 -7.26 1.81 4.57
N PRO A 57 -6.78 2.09 3.34
CA PRO A 57 -6.89 1.14 2.24
C PRO A 57 -6.09 -0.14 2.50
N LEU A 58 -4.94 -0.08 3.20
CA LEU A 58 -4.17 -1.28 3.55
C LEU A 58 -5.00 -2.24 4.40
N VAL A 59 -5.61 -1.75 5.48
CA VAL A 59 -6.45 -2.56 6.38
C VAL A 59 -7.66 -3.13 5.64
N VAL A 60 -8.34 -2.33 4.81
CA VAL A 60 -9.49 -2.78 4.02
C VAL A 60 -9.09 -3.90 3.05
N PHE A 61 -8.02 -3.71 2.26
CA PHE A 61 -7.58 -4.72 1.30
C PHE A 61 -7.04 -5.97 1.98
N LEU A 62 -6.35 -5.83 3.12
CA LEU A 62 -5.85 -6.96 3.89
C LEU A 62 -7.01 -7.80 4.46
N TYR A 63 -8.03 -7.14 5.03
CA TYR A 63 -9.22 -7.82 5.51
C TYR A 63 -9.93 -8.59 4.39
N LEU A 64 -10.16 -7.94 3.25
CA LEU A 64 -10.76 -8.58 2.08
C LEU A 64 -9.92 -9.77 1.58
N HIS A 65 -8.59 -9.62 1.55
CA HIS A 65 -7.68 -10.68 1.16
C HIS A 65 -7.79 -11.89 2.08
N ILE A 66 -7.83 -11.69 3.40
CA ILE A 66 -8.02 -12.74 4.40
C ILE A 66 -9.36 -13.43 4.18
N VAL A 67 -10.49 -12.71 4.17
CA VAL A 67 -11.83 -13.29 4.01
C VAL A 67 -11.94 -14.14 2.74
N ILE A 68 -11.42 -13.66 1.62
CA ILE A 68 -11.48 -14.39 0.34
C ILE A 68 -10.56 -15.61 0.35
N THR A 69 -9.43 -15.55 1.04
CA THR A 69 -8.47 -16.65 1.12
C THR A 69 -8.97 -17.75 2.04
N PHE A 70 -9.55 -17.41 3.19
CA PHE A 70 -10.12 -18.38 4.12
C PHE A 70 -11.41 -19.04 3.60
N ASN A 71 -12.31 -18.28 2.94
CA ASN A 71 -13.52 -18.84 2.30
C ASN A 71 -13.24 -19.73 1.07
N LYS A 72 -11.97 -19.91 0.68
CA LYS A 72 -11.57 -20.80 -0.40
C LYS A 72 -11.33 -22.24 0.09
N ASN A 73 -11.16 -22.42 1.40
CA ASN A 73 -11.06 -23.73 2.06
C ASN A 73 -12.46 -24.23 2.45
#